data_AF-A0AAW1N6B6-F1
#
_entry.id   AF-A0AAW1N6B6-F1
#
_cell.length_a   1.000
_cell.length_b   1.000
_cell.length_c   1.000
_cell.angle_alpha   90.00
_cell.angle_beta   90.00
_cell.angle_gamma   90.00
#
_symmetry.space_group_name_H-M   'P 1'
#
loop_
_entity.id
_entity.type
_entity.pdbx_description
1 polymer ?
#
loop_
_entity_poly.entity_id
_entity_poly.type
_entity_poly.pdbx_seq_one_letter_code
_entity_poly.pdbx_strand_id
1 'polypeptide(L)'
;MEYDDDIDNMSYIDECDDYYDDQFMDDNISDDHETTTEKDTKNLFSDSEKPYTILSEEQIKHRQDEEISNVSSILSLSKAESTVLLCHYNWCTSQVHEEWFGNEQLVRNKVGLLLSNSQKSKNKDNNNNSCGICFDDELSSKQIRHASCGHNYCLPCWRKYIDISINERGSGSLLLKCPEPKCAAAIDRDMVTEIASRETVEKYMEYLTRSYVEFKKTNIKWCPGPGCKKAVEFELGISEVYDVMCECMHEFCYQCGEEPHRPVECEVVKEWIMKNSSEAENTKWIMAYSKPCPKCKRHIEKNNGCNHMTCGQPCLHHFCWLCGRSLDGGRNYSCNCNRFRESQANKANDEETQREMAKRSLERYTHYYERWASNNKSRDKARSDLTEMKSVKMHHLCDRLGPECGLKLDFILQAWEQIIECRRFLKWTYAYGFFKLENEDTKRQLFEYIQGEAERALERLHFCAETELKVFCDGEDAVDVDDFSAFRVKLLGLTKVTGTFFDNLVKGLENGLSEVGKAPSEEENASILETEEKNNNNIIIINIDENEEGEYWSCDRCSYLNPERVLTCGMCFEED
;
A
#
# COMPACT_ATOMS: atom_id res chain seq x y z
N MET A 1 -64.99 26.23 63.18
CA MET A 1 -65.59 27.45 62.61
C MET A 1 -64.73 28.59 63.08
N GLU A 2 -64.39 29.48 62.14
CA GLU A 2 -63.73 30.78 62.31
C GLU A 2 -62.22 30.85 62.63
N TYR A 3 -61.68 31.98 62.14
CA TYR A 3 -60.45 32.73 62.46
C TYR A 3 -59.15 32.26 61.77
N ASP A 4 -58.22 33.09 61.28
CA ASP A 4 -58.06 34.56 61.14
C ASP A 4 -56.74 34.78 60.33
N ASP A 5 -56.70 35.81 59.48
CA ASP A 5 -55.82 37.01 59.50
C ASP A 5 -54.35 36.93 59.03
N ASP A 6 -54.01 38.05 58.39
CA ASP A 6 -52.75 38.67 57.96
C ASP A 6 -51.43 38.29 58.68
N ILE A 7 -50.29 38.49 57.99
CA ILE A 7 -49.20 39.38 58.43
C ILE A 7 -48.08 39.51 57.38
N ASP A 8 -47.75 40.77 57.09
CA ASP A 8 -46.56 41.30 56.43
C ASP A 8 -45.28 41.17 57.29
N ASN A 9 -44.13 41.34 56.62
CA ASN A 9 -43.01 42.21 57.04
C ASN A 9 -41.67 41.60 57.55
N MET A 10 -40.62 42.00 56.82
CA MET A 10 -39.36 42.63 57.25
C MET A 10 -38.14 41.86 57.83
N SER A 11 -37.06 41.95 57.03
CA SER A 11 -35.69 42.45 57.31
C SER A 11 -34.65 41.62 58.07
N TYR A 12 -33.44 41.55 57.48
CA TYR A 12 -32.10 42.00 57.96
C TYR A 12 -31.04 41.25 57.11
N ILE A 13 -30.35 41.84 56.11
CA ILE A 13 -29.12 42.69 56.13
C ILE A 13 -27.98 42.14 57.00
N ASP A 14 -26.89 41.71 56.33
CA ASP A 14 -25.46 42.07 56.54
C ASP A 14 -24.65 41.24 55.50
N GLU A 15 -24.02 41.79 54.43
CA GLU A 15 -22.74 42.52 54.40
C GLU A 15 -21.70 41.88 55.35
N CYS A 16 -20.51 41.41 54.96
CA CYS A 16 -19.49 42.04 54.11
C CYS A 16 -18.27 41.09 53.98
N ASP A 17 -17.50 41.31 52.91
CA ASP A 17 -16.04 41.20 52.71
C ASP A 17 -15.15 40.46 53.74
N ASP A 18 -14.20 39.64 53.25
CA ASP A 18 -12.80 40.09 53.22
C ASP A 18 -11.84 39.10 52.53
N TYR A 19 -10.97 39.71 51.72
CA TYR A 19 -9.66 39.25 51.22
C TYR A 19 -8.81 38.60 52.33
N TYR A 20 -8.04 37.55 52.04
CA TYR A 20 -6.60 37.49 52.36
C TYR A 20 -5.88 36.37 51.59
N ASP A 21 -4.74 36.79 51.08
CA ASP A 21 -3.66 36.07 50.41
C ASP A 21 -2.76 35.33 51.42
N ASP A 22 -1.83 34.54 50.87
CA ASP A 22 -0.57 34.04 51.45
C ASP A 22 -0.49 32.68 52.19
N GLN A 23 0.04 31.71 51.43
CA GLN A 23 1.39 31.12 51.57
C GLN A 23 1.78 30.12 52.70
N PHE A 24 2.40 29.03 52.20
CA PHE A 24 3.45 28.14 52.76
C PHE A 24 3.12 27.10 53.84
N MET A 25 3.41 25.83 53.53
CA MET A 25 4.40 24.90 54.16
C MET A 25 4.10 23.49 53.59
N ASP A 26 4.81 23.01 52.57
CA ASP A 26 6.01 22.17 52.65
C ASP A 26 6.02 21.21 53.85
N ASP A 27 5.55 19.98 53.62
CA ASP A 27 6.00 18.81 54.37
C ASP A 27 6.23 17.66 53.38
N ASN A 28 7.52 17.41 53.15
CA ASN A 28 8.06 16.23 52.50
C ASN A 28 7.64 14.97 53.26
N ILE A 29 6.86 14.11 52.59
CA ILE A 29 6.86 12.68 52.88
C ILE A 29 7.27 11.98 51.58
N SER A 30 8.51 11.48 51.59
CA SER A 30 9.03 10.57 50.60
C SER A 30 8.21 9.28 50.62
N ASP A 31 7.63 8.91 49.48
CA ASP A 31 7.35 7.51 49.19
C ASP A 31 7.61 7.28 47.71
N ASP A 32 8.48 6.31 47.45
CA ASP A 32 9.01 5.96 46.13
C ASP A 32 7.89 5.47 45.21
N HIS A 33 7.33 6.37 44.39
CA HIS A 33 6.52 5.99 43.24
C HIS A 33 7.41 5.89 42.00
N GLU A 34 7.97 4.70 41.77
CA GLU A 34 8.44 4.30 40.44
C GLU A 34 7.27 4.45 39.47
N THR A 35 7.37 5.44 38.58
CA THR A 35 6.49 5.58 37.42
C THR A 35 6.73 4.38 36.51
N THR A 36 5.91 3.34 36.63
CA THR A 36 5.89 2.24 35.65
C THR A 36 5.31 2.78 34.36
N THR A 37 6.22 3.22 33.48
CA THR A 37 5.97 3.51 32.07
C THR A 37 5.13 2.40 31.45
N GLU A 38 3.97 2.76 30.90
CA GLU A 38 3.21 1.98 29.94
C GLU A 38 4.16 1.51 28.82
N LYS A 39 4.58 0.25 28.87
CA LYS A 39 5.38 -0.36 27.80
C LYS A 39 4.46 -0.96 26.77
N ASP A 40 4.24 -0.18 25.71
CA ASP A 40 4.18 -0.58 24.31
C ASP A 40 3.36 -1.83 23.97
N THR A 41 2.07 -1.64 23.74
CA THR A 41 1.43 -2.32 22.60
C THR A 41 2.14 -1.83 21.33
N LYS A 42 3.17 -2.55 20.88
CA LYS A 42 3.77 -2.31 19.56
C LYS A 42 2.69 -2.56 18.52
N ASN A 43 2.05 -1.47 18.11
CA ASN A 43 1.32 -1.37 16.87
C ASN A 43 2.29 -1.85 15.77
N LEU A 44 1.83 -2.71 14.86
CA LEU A 44 2.66 -3.25 13.78
C LEU A 44 3.30 -2.15 12.90
N PHE A 45 2.89 -0.87 13.08
CA PHE A 45 3.30 0.26 12.25
C PHE A 45 3.46 1.62 12.98
N SER A 46 3.79 1.68 14.28
CA SER A 46 4.11 2.97 14.95
C SER A 46 5.61 3.18 15.21
N ASP A 47 6.14 4.27 14.61
CA ASP A 47 7.35 5.03 14.92
C ASP A 47 8.70 4.28 15.04
N SER A 48 8.98 3.42 14.07
CA SER A 48 10.38 3.31 13.61
C SER A 48 10.63 4.42 12.58
N GLU A 49 11.81 5.05 12.62
CA GLU A 49 12.22 5.98 11.56
C GLU A 49 12.05 5.27 10.21
N LYS A 50 11.18 5.83 9.36
CA LYS A 50 10.92 5.26 8.04
C LYS A 50 12.25 5.30 7.27
N PRO A 51 12.64 4.20 6.58
CA PRO A 51 13.92 4.14 5.85
C PRO A 51 13.87 4.93 4.54
N TYR A 52 13.03 5.97 4.46
CA TYR A 52 12.82 6.76 3.27
C TYR A 52 12.30 8.15 3.58
N THR A 53 12.60 9.09 2.69
CA THR A 53 12.06 10.45 2.71
C THR A 53 11.27 10.72 1.42
N ILE A 54 10.28 11.60 1.51
CA ILE A 54 9.44 11.99 0.38
C ILE A 54 9.92 13.35 -0.11
N LEU A 55 10.20 13.44 -1.41
CA LEU A 55 10.69 14.64 -2.09
C LEU A 55 9.56 15.27 -2.90
N SER A 56 9.34 16.56 -2.71
CA SER A 56 8.43 17.37 -3.53
C SER A 56 9.01 17.64 -4.93
N GLU A 57 8.15 18.01 -5.87
CA GLU A 57 8.58 18.37 -7.22
C GLU A 57 9.54 19.57 -7.21
N GLU A 58 9.31 20.54 -6.32
CA GLU A 58 10.16 21.73 -6.15
C GLU A 58 11.54 21.37 -5.62
N GLN A 59 11.63 20.45 -4.65
CA GLN A 59 12.91 19.98 -4.13
C GLN A 59 13.72 19.26 -5.22
N ILE A 60 13.06 18.46 -6.05
CA ILE A 60 13.69 17.77 -7.17
C ILE A 60 14.19 18.79 -8.21
N LYS A 61 13.36 19.78 -8.58
CA LYS A 61 13.75 20.86 -9.49
C LYS A 61 14.92 21.67 -8.96
N HIS A 62 14.96 21.96 -7.66
CA HIS A 62 16.09 22.64 -7.04
C HIS A 62 17.39 21.85 -7.18
N ARG A 63 17.38 20.56 -6.80
CA ARG A 63 18.56 19.69 -6.95
C ARG A 63 18.99 19.58 -8.42
N GLN A 64 18.04 19.50 -9.35
CA GLN A 64 18.29 19.50 -10.78
C GLN A 64 18.98 20.79 -11.26
N ASP A 65 18.45 21.96 -10.87
CA ASP A 65 18.99 23.26 -11.26
C ASP A 65 20.37 23.52 -10.64
N GLU A 66 20.64 23.03 -9.44
CA GLU A 66 21.97 23.05 -8.81
C GLU A 66 22.98 22.26 -9.64
N GLU A 67 22.65 21.06 -10.09
CA GLU A 67 23.55 20.26 -10.93
C GLU A 67 23.78 20.88 -12.30
N ILE A 68 22.72 21.41 -12.95
CA ILE A 68 22.85 22.15 -14.20
C ILE A 68 23.78 23.35 -14.00
N SER A 69 23.62 24.09 -12.91
CA SER A 69 24.43 25.27 -12.60
C SER A 69 25.87 24.90 -12.29
N ASN A 70 26.10 23.79 -11.60
CA ASN A 70 27.43 23.25 -11.31
C ASN A 70 28.17 22.90 -12.60
N VAL A 71 27.56 22.07 -13.46
CA VAL A 71 28.15 21.71 -14.77
C VAL A 71 28.37 22.94 -15.65
N SER A 72 27.41 23.85 -15.69
CA SER A 72 27.52 25.12 -16.42
C SER A 72 28.72 25.94 -15.97
N SER A 73 28.95 26.05 -14.66
CA SER A 73 30.08 26.78 -14.10
C SER A 73 31.44 26.10 -14.35
N ILE A 74 31.52 24.77 -14.15
CA ILE A 74 32.76 24.00 -14.32
C ILE A 74 33.19 23.97 -15.80
N LEU A 75 32.24 23.75 -16.71
CA LEU A 75 32.52 23.63 -18.15
C LEU A 75 32.47 24.97 -18.90
N SER A 76 32.09 26.05 -18.22
CA SER A 76 31.89 27.39 -18.82
C SER A 76 30.91 27.37 -19.99
N LEU A 77 29.81 26.63 -19.84
CA LEU A 77 28.73 26.48 -20.82
C LEU A 77 27.49 27.23 -20.36
N SER A 78 26.58 27.53 -21.28
CA SER A 78 25.23 27.96 -20.90
C SER A 78 24.48 26.86 -20.14
N LYS A 79 23.48 27.24 -19.35
CA LYS A 79 22.60 26.27 -18.68
C LYS A 79 21.86 25.37 -19.69
N ALA A 80 21.49 25.93 -20.85
CA ALA A 80 20.85 25.19 -21.93
C ALA A 80 21.77 24.11 -22.52
N GLU A 81 23.02 24.44 -22.82
CA GLU A 81 24.04 23.47 -23.26
C GLU A 81 24.33 22.41 -22.19
N SER A 82 24.44 22.82 -20.93
CA SER A 82 24.68 21.92 -19.80
C SER A 82 23.53 20.94 -19.60
N THR A 83 22.29 21.38 -19.84
CA THR A 83 21.10 20.52 -19.80
C THR A 83 21.17 19.46 -20.89
N VAL A 84 21.57 19.82 -22.13
CA VAL A 84 21.73 18.84 -23.23
C VAL A 84 22.78 17.78 -22.88
N LEU A 85 23.92 18.18 -22.29
CA LEU A 85 24.94 17.25 -21.84
C LEU A 85 24.42 16.30 -20.76
N LEU A 86 23.80 16.85 -19.71
CA LEU A 86 23.28 16.06 -18.59
C LEU A 86 22.23 15.06 -19.07
N CYS A 87 21.28 15.47 -19.92
CA CYS A 87 20.31 14.57 -20.51
C CYS A 87 20.97 13.47 -21.36
N HIS A 88 22.01 13.80 -22.15
CA HIS A 88 22.70 12.81 -22.99
C HIS A 88 23.44 11.75 -22.17
N TYR A 89 24.02 12.14 -21.05
CA TYR A 89 24.77 11.27 -20.14
C TYR A 89 23.94 10.77 -18.96
N ASN A 90 22.60 10.78 -19.07
CA ASN A 90 21.70 10.24 -18.05
C ASN A 90 21.98 10.81 -16.65
N TRP A 91 22.27 12.12 -16.56
CA TRP A 91 22.59 12.84 -15.34
C TRP A 91 23.83 12.31 -14.58
N CYS A 92 24.71 11.57 -15.26
CA CYS A 92 25.99 11.13 -14.70
C CYS A 92 27.04 12.25 -14.82
N THR A 93 27.11 13.13 -13.82
CA THR A 93 28.01 14.30 -13.81
C THR A 93 29.49 13.91 -13.94
N SER A 94 29.91 12.81 -13.32
CA SER A 94 31.28 12.31 -13.44
C SER A 94 31.64 11.92 -14.87
N GLN A 95 30.73 11.25 -15.58
CA GLN A 95 30.93 10.88 -16.99
C GLN A 95 30.95 12.10 -17.91
N VAL A 96 30.09 13.09 -17.65
CA VAL A 96 30.11 14.37 -18.37
C VAL A 96 31.50 15.01 -18.25
N HIS A 97 32.02 15.12 -17.03
CA HIS A 97 33.33 15.73 -16.80
C HIS A 97 34.46 14.93 -17.44
N GLU A 98 34.49 13.61 -17.26
CA GLU A 98 35.52 12.74 -17.82
C GLU A 98 35.59 12.83 -19.36
N GLU A 99 34.45 12.68 -20.05
CA GLU A 99 34.43 12.74 -21.51
C GLU A 99 34.70 14.15 -22.04
N TRP A 100 34.20 15.19 -21.36
CA TRP A 100 34.42 16.59 -21.77
C TRP A 100 35.88 17.01 -21.66
N PHE A 101 36.53 16.73 -20.52
CA PHE A 101 37.95 17.04 -20.34
C PHE A 101 38.87 16.13 -21.17
N GLY A 102 38.42 14.94 -21.54
CA GLY A 102 39.11 14.07 -22.49
C GLY A 102 39.14 14.66 -23.91
N ASN A 103 37.97 15.02 -24.46
CA ASN A 103 37.88 15.67 -25.77
C ASN A 103 36.56 16.45 -25.96
N GLU A 104 36.59 17.75 -25.64
CA GLU A 104 35.44 18.66 -25.80
C GLU A 104 34.83 18.61 -27.21
N GLN A 105 35.66 18.64 -28.26
CA GLN A 105 35.15 18.71 -29.64
C GLN A 105 34.39 17.44 -30.04
N LEU A 106 34.88 16.26 -29.62
CA LEU A 106 34.18 15.00 -29.84
C LEU A 106 32.84 14.98 -29.10
N VAL A 107 32.80 15.43 -27.85
CA VAL A 107 31.56 15.51 -27.08
C VAL A 107 30.58 16.47 -27.74
N ARG A 108 31.00 17.69 -28.10
CA ARG A 108 30.17 18.67 -28.80
C ARG A 108 29.56 18.10 -30.09
N ASN A 109 30.35 17.40 -30.90
CA ASN A 109 29.87 16.77 -32.13
C ASN A 109 28.88 15.63 -31.85
N LYS A 110 29.13 14.82 -30.82
CA LYS A 110 28.30 13.70 -30.38
C LYS A 110 26.93 14.16 -29.88
N VAL A 111 26.91 15.22 -29.06
CA VAL A 111 25.68 15.75 -28.45
C VAL A 111 24.97 16.82 -29.28
N GLY A 112 25.61 17.34 -30.34
CA GLY A 112 25.00 18.34 -31.23
C GLY A 112 25.20 19.79 -30.81
N LEU A 113 26.13 20.08 -29.90
CA LEU A 113 26.47 21.42 -29.44
C LEU A 113 27.53 22.06 -30.34
N LEU A 114 27.15 22.30 -31.60
CA LEU A 114 28.05 22.81 -32.63
C LEU A 114 28.52 24.24 -32.31
N LEU A 115 29.83 24.48 -32.41
CA LEU A 115 30.38 25.83 -32.32
C LEU A 115 29.98 26.62 -33.57
N SER A 116 29.44 27.82 -33.38
CA SER A 116 28.94 28.72 -34.44
C SER A 116 29.98 29.09 -35.51
N ASN A 117 31.26 28.78 -35.29
CA ASN A 117 32.36 29.10 -36.21
C ASN A 117 32.75 27.99 -37.19
N SER A 118 32.23 26.76 -37.05
CA SER A 118 32.67 25.61 -37.88
C SER A 118 31.86 25.38 -39.16
N GLN A 119 30.79 26.15 -39.38
CA GLN A 119 30.02 26.17 -40.64
C GLN A 119 29.96 27.55 -41.28
N LYS A 120 31.10 28.27 -41.35
CA LYS A 120 31.33 29.16 -42.49
C LYS A 120 31.67 28.32 -43.74
N SER A 121 30.76 27.42 -44.11
CA SER A 121 30.81 26.77 -45.41
C SER A 121 30.31 27.76 -46.45
N LYS A 122 31.24 28.17 -47.30
CA LYS A 122 31.10 28.72 -48.66
C LYS A 122 29.68 28.62 -49.24
N ASN A 123 28.83 29.62 -48.96
CA ASN A 123 27.81 30.13 -49.87
C ASN A 123 27.42 31.51 -49.34
N LYS A 124 28.16 32.51 -49.79
CA LYS A 124 27.90 33.93 -49.52
C LYS A 124 26.98 34.54 -50.58
N ASP A 125 26.17 33.71 -51.22
CA ASP A 125 25.24 34.08 -52.28
C ASP A 125 23.87 33.50 -51.94
N ASN A 126 22.88 34.40 -51.92
CA ASN A 126 21.45 34.23 -51.60
C ASN A 126 21.08 34.24 -50.11
N ASN A 127 20.77 35.46 -49.66
CA ASN A 127 19.85 35.80 -48.57
C ASN A 127 18.42 35.26 -48.86
N ASN A 128 18.26 33.97 -49.16
CA ASN A 128 16.95 33.38 -49.35
C ASN A 128 16.42 32.93 -48.00
N ASN A 129 15.48 33.72 -47.46
CA ASN A 129 14.69 33.37 -46.29
C ASN A 129 13.67 32.28 -46.66
N SER A 130 14.14 31.14 -47.16
CA SER A 130 13.28 30.02 -47.51
C SER A 130 13.22 29.00 -46.37
N CYS A 131 12.03 28.44 -46.13
CA CYS A 131 11.85 27.38 -45.15
C CYS A 131 12.14 26.01 -45.77
N GLY A 132 13.05 25.23 -45.19
CA GLY A 132 13.39 23.87 -45.68
C GLY A 132 12.29 22.81 -45.53
N ILE A 133 11.15 23.12 -44.89
CA ILE A 133 10.02 22.19 -44.68
C ILE A 133 8.82 22.55 -45.57
N CYS A 134 8.37 23.80 -45.51
CA CYS A 134 7.19 24.24 -46.27
C CYS A 134 7.53 24.93 -47.59
N PHE A 135 8.82 25.19 -47.87
CA PHE A 135 9.31 25.87 -49.07
C PHE A 135 8.66 27.24 -49.30
N ASP A 136 8.29 27.92 -48.22
CA ASP A 136 7.84 29.30 -48.26
C ASP A 136 9.06 30.21 -48.35
N ASP A 137 9.13 30.99 -49.44
CA ASP A 137 10.24 31.86 -49.81
C ASP A 137 9.97 33.34 -49.47
N GLU A 138 8.75 33.69 -49.04
CA GLU A 138 8.33 35.07 -48.72
C GLU A 138 8.44 35.40 -47.22
N LEU A 139 9.39 34.79 -46.52
CA LEU A 139 9.53 34.95 -45.06
C LEU A 139 10.44 36.12 -44.68
N SER A 140 10.03 36.89 -43.68
CA SER A 140 10.92 37.85 -43.03
C SER A 140 11.95 37.15 -42.13
N SER A 141 13.08 37.80 -41.85
CA SER A 141 14.11 37.28 -40.95
C SER A 141 13.60 37.04 -39.51
N LYS A 142 12.49 37.67 -39.11
CA LYS A 142 11.83 37.46 -37.81
C LYS A 142 11.00 36.17 -37.77
N GLN A 143 10.62 35.64 -38.93
CA GLN A 143 9.82 34.42 -39.04
C GLN A 143 10.67 33.17 -39.19
N ILE A 144 12.00 33.32 -39.32
CA ILE A 144 12.94 32.22 -39.47
C ILE A 144 13.72 32.03 -38.17
N ARG A 145 13.91 30.76 -37.82
CA ARG A 145 14.83 30.32 -36.78
C ARG A 145 15.68 29.16 -37.28
N HIS A 146 16.86 29.02 -36.70
CA HIS A 146 17.76 27.90 -36.93
C HIS A 146 18.38 27.49 -35.59
N ALA A 147 18.75 26.21 -35.48
CA ALA A 147 19.61 25.74 -34.40
C ALA A 147 21.07 26.16 -34.66
N SER A 148 22.04 25.62 -33.93
CA SER A 148 23.47 25.91 -34.12
C SER A 148 24.05 25.54 -35.49
N CYS A 149 23.33 24.74 -36.30
CA CYS A 149 23.71 24.33 -37.66
C CYS A 149 23.37 25.36 -38.76
N GLY A 150 22.54 26.36 -38.50
CA GLY A 150 22.16 27.35 -39.52
C GLY A 150 21.11 26.88 -40.57
N HIS A 151 20.52 25.69 -40.42
CA HIS A 151 19.38 25.28 -41.26
C HIS A 151 18.12 26.07 -40.89
N ASN A 152 17.55 26.77 -41.88
CA ASN A 152 16.45 27.71 -41.69
C ASN A 152 15.07 27.05 -41.83
N TYR A 153 14.21 27.27 -40.83
CA TYR A 153 12.80 26.93 -40.90
C TYR A 153 11.93 28.05 -40.34
N CYS A 154 10.72 28.16 -40.85
CA CYS A 154 9.77 29.14 -40.34
C CYS A 154 9.27 28.74 -38.93
N LEU A 155 8.93 29.73 -38.11
CA LEU A 155 8.38 29.52 -36.75
C LEU A 155 7.19 28.53 -36.73
N PRO A 156 6.23 28.57 -37.67
CA PRO A 156 5.15 27.57 -37.72
C PRO A 156 5.65 26.13 -37.90
N CYS A 157 6.64 25.90 -38.77
CA CYS A 157 7.21 24.57 -38.98
C CYS A 157 7.98 24.09 -37.75
N TRP A 158 8.76 24.98 -37.11
CA TRP A 158 9.43 24.66 -35.86
C TRP A 158 8.45 24.30 -34.75
N ARG A 159 7.41 25.11 -34.55
CA ARG A 159 6.38 24.86 -33.54
C ARG A 159 5.73 23.49 -33.76
N LYS A 160 5.28 23.21 -34.98
CA LYS A 160 4.69 21.91 -35.32
C LYS A 160 5.66 20.75 -35.10
N TYR A 161 6.92 20.90 -35.47
CA TYR A 161 7.95 19.88 -35.25
C TYR A 161 8.18 19.60 -33.77
N ILE A 162 8.34 20.66 -32.96
CA ILE A 162 8.55 20.56 -31.51
C ILE A 162 7.32 19.96 -30.83
N ASP A 163 6.11 20.43 -31.17
CA ASP A 163 4.85 19.93 -30.62
C ASP A 163 4.67 18.43 -30.91
N ILE A 164 4.86 17.99 -32.16
CA ILE A 164 4.78 16.57 -32.52
C ILE A 164 5.85 15.76 -31.77
N SER A 165 7.08 16.27 -31.75
CA SER A 165 8.19 15.55 -31.13
C SER A 165 8.02 15.35 -29.63
N ILE A 166 7.52 16.34 -28.91
CA ILE A 166 7.27 16.25 -27.46
C ILE A 166 6.09 15.33 -27.18
N ASN A 167 4.98 15.46 -27.92
CA ASN A 167 3.78 14.65 -27.67
C ASN A 167 3.96 13.18 -28.07
N GLU A 168 4.72 12.87 -29.15
CA GLU A 168 4.89 11.49 -29.62
C GLU A 168 6.11 10.77 -29.01
N ARG A 169 7.22 11.49 -28.75
CA ARG A 169 8.46 10.86 -28.25
C ARG A 169 8.61 10.89 -26.73
N GLY A 170 7.78 11.65 -26.01
CA GLY A 170 7.86 11.79 -24.55
C GLY A 170 9.26 12.25 -24.10
N SER A 171 9.84 11.58 -23.10
CA SER A 171 11.20 11.86 -22.59
C SER A 171 12.30 11.78 -23.66
N GLY A 172 12.09 11.07 -24.77
CA GLY A 172 13.01 11.06 -25.91
C GLY A 172 13.14 12.42 -26.62
N SER A 173 12.20 13.35 -26.38
CA SER A 173 12.25 14.73 -26.88
C SER A 173 13.33 15.59 -26.21
N LEU A 174 13.92 15.16 -25.08
CA LEU A 174 15.02 15.88 -24.43
C LEU A 174 16.31 15.88 -25.26
N LEU A 175 16.44 14.94 -26.20
CA LEU A 175 17.59 14.81 -27.12
C LEU A 175 17.20 15.17 -28.57
N LEU A 176 16.24 16.09 -28.73
CA LEU A 176 15.74 16.50 -30.03
C LEU A 176 16.84 17.16 -30.86
N LYS A 177 16.80 16.92 -32.17
CA LYS A 177 17.80 17.39 -33.14
C LYS A 177 17.13 18.20 -34.25
N CYS A 178 17.94 18.94 -35.00
CA CYS A 178 17.51 19.66 -36.19
C CYS A 178 16.68 18.76 -37.14
N PRO A 179 15.59 19.29 -37.75
CA PRO A 179 14.78 18.55 -38.71
C PRO A 179 15.55 18.09 -39.97
N GLU A 180 16.66 18.73 -40.31
CA GLU A 180 17.47 18.39 -41.48
C GLU A 180 18.01 16.95 -41.36
N PRO A 181 17.74 16.07 -42.35
CA PRO A 181 18.32 14.74 -42.39
C PRO A 181 19.84 14.77 -42.23
N LYS A 182 20.36 13.90 -41.34
CA LYS A 182 21.80 13.78 -41.00
C LYS A 182 22.40 14.95 -40.20
N CYS A 183 21.63 15.99 -39.89
CA CYS A 183 22.09 17.03 -38.97
C CYS A 183 22.02 16.54 -37.52
N ALA A 184 23.10 16.75 -36.76
CA ALA A 184 23.19 16.37 -35.36
C ALA A 184 22.91 17.52 -34.39
N ALA A 185 22.71 18.75 -34.88
CA ALA A 185 22.55 19.93 -34.02
C ALA A 185 21.39 19.75 -33.05
N ALA A 186 21.68 19.92 -31.76
CA ALA A 186 20.70 19.79 -30.70
C ALA A 186 19.72 20.97 -30.70
N ILE A 187 18.51 20.69 -30.23
CA ILE A 187 17.52 21.71 -29.88
C ILE A 187 17.50 21.77 -28.36
N ASP A 188 17.96 22.88 -27.82
CA ASP A 188 18.08 23.09 -26.38
C ASP A 188 16.76 23.60 -25.76
N ARG A 189 16.76 23.64 -24.42
CA ARG A 189 15.64 24.09 -23.61
C ARG A 189 15.17 25.52 -23.98
N ASP A 190 16.10 26.41 -24.30
CA ASP A 190 15.78 27.83 -24.55
C ASP A 190 15.01 27.96 -25.87
N MET A 191 15.45 27.24 -26.91
CA MET A 191 14.76 27.19 -28.20
C MET A 191 13.35 26.59 -28.09
N VAL A 192 13.18 25.53 -27.30
CA VAL A 192 11.84 24.95 -27.02
C VAL A 192 10.96 25.98 -26.32
N THR A 193 11.49 26.66 -25.30
CA THR A 193 10.75 27.66 -24.51
C THR A 193 10.36 28.88 -25.33
N GLU A 194 11.20 29.32 -26.27
CA GLU A 194 10.93 30.47 -27.15
C GLU A 194 9.85 30.17 -28.19
N ILE A 195 9.85 28.96 -28.78
CA ILE A 195 9.06 28.68 -29.99
C ILE A 195 7.74 27.96 -29.68
N ALA A 196 7.76 27.02 -28.74
CA ALA A 196 6.63 26.14 -28.48
C ALA A 196 5.48 26.85 -27.76
N SER A 197 4.31 26.19 -27.69
CA SER A 197 3.19 26.67 -26.89
C SER A 197 3.46 26.51 -25.40
N ARG A 198 2.76 27.27 -24.54
CA ARG A 198 2.88 27.14 -23.08
C ARG A 198 2.63 25.70 -22.59
N GLU A 199 1.61 25.04 -23.13
CA GLU A 199 1.28 23.64 -22.78
C GLU A 199 2.42 22.68 -23.17
N THR A 200 2.99 22.87 -24.37
CA THR A 200 4.11 22.07 -24.85
C THR A 200 5.36 22.27 -23.98
N VAL A 201 5.63 23.51 -23.55
CA VAL A 201 6.74 23.84 -22.65
C VAL A 201 6.53 23.19 -21.28
N GLU A 202 5.32 23.24 -20.72
CA GLU A 202 4.99 22.59 -19.44
C GLU A 202 5.26 21.07 -19.50
N LYS A 203 4.84 20.40 -20.58
CA LYS A 203 5.13 18.97 -20.83
C LYS A 203 6.63 18.69 -20.96
N TYR A 204 7.36 19.53 -21.70
CA TYR A 204 8.81 19.41 -21.85
C TYR A 204 9.54 19.52 -20.51
N MET A 205 9.16 20.52 -19.68
CA MET A 205 9.76 20.71 -18.35
C MET A 205 9.41 19.55 -17.40
N GLU A 206 8.23 18.97 -17.51
CA GLU A 206 7.86 17.76 -16.79
C GLU A 206 8.76 16.59 -17.21
N TYR A 207 8.93 16.32 -18.51
CA TYR A 207 9.86 15.29 -18.98
C TYR A 207 11.30 15.54 -18.52
N LEU A 208 11.75 16.80 -18.56
CA LEU A 208 13.08 17.17 -18.08
C LEU A 208 13.24 16.86 -16.60
N THR A 209 12.27 17.25 -15.76
CA THR A 209 12.27 16.97 -14.32
C THR A 209 12.25 15.46 -14.07
N ARG A 210 11.40 14.71 -14.79
CA ARG A 210 11.30 13.26 -14.67
C ARG A 210 12.61 12.55 -15.00
N SER A 211 13.29 13.00 -16.05
CA SER A 211 14.56 12.43 -16.51
C SER A 211 15.65 12.45 -15.43
N TYR A 212 15.62 13.45 -14.53
CA TYR A 212 16.58 13.57 -13.43
C TYR A 212 16.46 12.42 -12.43
N VAL A 213 15.25 11.95 -12.14
CA VAL A 213 15.04 10.84 -11.21
C VAL A 213 15.13 9.50 -11.94
N GLU A 214 14.59 9.40 -13.15
CA GLU A 214 14.51 8.12 -13.90
C GLU A 214 15.86 7.63 -14.43
N PHE A 215 16.70 8.55 -14.92
CA PHE A 215 17.96 8.18 -15.57
C PHE A 215 19.18 8.31 -14.67
N LYS A 216 19.11 9.16 -13.64
CA LYS A 216 20.18 9.27 -12.66
C LYS A 216 20.18 8.05 -11.76
N LYS A 217 21.30 7.33 -11.73
CA LYS A 217 21.50 6.17 -10.85
C LYS A 217 21.59 6.61 -9.39
N THR A 218 20.43 6.75 -8.75
CA THR A 218 20.28 7.13 -7.34
C THR A 218 19.30 6.19 -6.66
N ASN A 219 19.15 6.38 -5.35
CA ASN A 219 18.13 5.78 -4.51
C ASN A 219 16.78 6.54 -4.56
N ILE A 220 16.54 7.37 -5.59
CA ILE A 220 15.30 8.13 -5.74
C ILE A 220 14.40 7.47 -6.79
N LYS A 221 13.11 7.30 -6.49
CA LYS A 221 12.10 6.79 -7.45
C LYS A 221 10.83 7.62 -7.40
N TRP A 222 10.19 7.84 -8.55
CA TRP A 222 8.88 8.50 -8.61
C TRP A 222 7.80 7.68 -7.91
N CYS A 223 6.87 8.36 -7.24
CA CYS A 223 5.64 7.72 -6.79
C CYS A 223 4.83 7.25 -8.01
N PRO A 224 4.38 5.98 -8.06
CA PRO A 224 3.56 5.46 -9.16
C PRO A 224 2.09 5.90 -9.08
N GLY A 225 1.69 6.60 -8.02
CA GLY A 225 0.33 7.08 -7.82
C GLY A 225 -0.13 8.00 -8.97
N PRO A 226 -1.36 7.83 -9.49
CA PRO A 226 -1.84 8.58 -10.64
C PRO A 226 -1.87 10.09 -10.34
N GLY A 227 -1.22 10.87 -11.20
CA GLY A 227 -1.11 12.33 -11.05
C GLY A 227 -0.17 12.81 -9.94
N CYS A 228 0.51 11.90 -9.23
CA CYS A 228 1.48 12.28 -8.21
C CYS A 228 2.80 12.74 -8.83
N LYS A 229 3.32 13.87 -8.34
CA LYS A 229 4.61 14.45 -8.77
C LYS A 229 5.67 14.42 -7.67
N LYS A 230 5.49 13.55 -6.66
CA LYS A 230 6.45 13.36 -5.57
C LYS A 230 7.33 12.16 -5.87
N ALA A 231 8.56 12.18 -5.36
CA ALA A 231 9.48 11.05 -5.42
C ALA A 231 9.84 10.58 -4.01
N VAL A 232 10.44 9.41 -3.92
CA VAL A 232 10.86 8.78 -2.67
C VAL A 232 12.34 8.48 -2.74
N GLU A 233 13.09 9.02 -1.79
CA GLU A 233 14.52 8.78 -1.59
C GLU A 233 14.68 7.76 -0.46
N PHE A 234 15.21 6.58 -0.79
CA PHE A 234 15.23 5.42 0.10
C PHE A 234 16.62 5.14 0.64
N GLU A 235 16.76 4.87 1.93
CA GLU A 235 18.05 4.57 2.56
C GLU A 235 18.43 3.11 2.32
N LEU A 236 19.32 2.89 1.34
CA LEU A 236 19.78 1.56 0.98
C LEU A 236 20.68 0.97 2.07
N GLY A 237 20.45 -0.29 2.42
CA GLY A 237 21.29 -1.05 3.35
C GLY A 237 20.89 -0.96 4.83
N ILE A 238 19.84 -0.21 5.16
CA ILE A 238 19.33 -0.08 6.53
C ILE A 238 18.10 -0.97 6.77
N SER A 239 17.25 -1.13 5.76
CA SER A 239 16.00 -1.88 5.88
C SER A 239 15.78 -2.84 4.71
N GLU A 240 15.31 -4.05 5.04
CA GLU A 240 14.78 -5.03 4.08
C GLU A 240 13.28 -4.81 3.81
N VAL A 241 12.67 -3.80 4.44
CA VAL A 241 11.26 -3.43 4.27
C VAL A 241 11.17 -2.36 3.20
N TYR A 242 10.75 -2.77 2.00
CA TYR A 242 10.57 -1.87 0.85
C TYR A 242 9.17 -1.25 0.76
N ASP A 243 8.33 -1.41 1.79
CA ASP A 243 6.97 -0.87 1.81
C ASP A 243 7.03 0.65 1.99
N VAL A 244 6.50 1.40 1.02
CA VAL A 244 6.49 2.85 1.01
C VAL A 244 5.06 3.35 0.96
N MET A 245 4.72 4.25 1.86
CA MET A 245 3.52 5.09 1.80
C MET A 245 3.91 6.51 1.44
N CYS A 246 3.46 6.99 0.28
CA CYS A 246 3.64 8.36 -0.16
C CYS A 246 2.62 9.29 0.52
N GLU A 247 2.93 10.59 0.57
CA GLU A 247 2.02 11.63 1.07
C GLU A 247 0.73 11.78 0.25
N CYS A 248 0.70 11.26 -0.99
CA CYS A 248 -0.55 11.16 -1.76
C CYS A 248 -1.41 9.95 -1.35
N MET A 249 -1.06 9.27 -0.26
CA MET A 249 -1.69 8.04 0.25
C MET A 249 -1.55 6.83 -0.70
N HIS A 250 -0.68 6.92 -1.71
CA HIS A 250 -0.35 5.78 -2.55
C HIS A 250 0.71 4.92 -1.86
N GLU A 251 0.40 3.64 -1.71
CA GLU A 251 1.28 2.63 -1.14
C GLU A 251 1.88 1.78 -2.25
N PHE A 252 3.20 1.57 -2.22
CA PHE A 252 3.90 0.76 -3.21
C PHE A 252 5.19 0.15 -2.64
N CYS A 253 5.66 -0.93 -3.24
CA CYS A 253 6.97 -1.49 -3.01
C CYS A 253 8.02 -0.64 -3.72
N TYR A 254 8.96 -0.06 -2.98
CA TYR A 254 10.06 0.72 -3.54
C TYR A 254 10.85 -0.05 -4.62
N GLN A 255 11.02 -1.36 -4.46
CA GLN A 255 11.87 -2.14 -5.35
C GLN A 255 11.24 -2.35 -6.73
N CYS A 256 9.99 -2.81 -6.81
CA CYS A 256 9.32 -3.16 -8.06
C CYS A 256 8.26 -2.15 -8.54
N GLY A 257 7.80 -1.23 -7.68
CA GLY A 257 6.75 -0.25 -7.98
C GLY A 257 5.32 -0.78 -7.90
N GLU A 258 5.14 -2.08 -7.65
CA GLU A 258 3.83 -2.70 -7.44
C GLU A 258 3.30 -2.45 -6.02
N GLU A 259 2.07 -2.85 -5.76
CA GLU A 259 1.50 -2.81 -4.40
C GLU A 259 2.40 -3.51 -3.37
N PRO A 260 2.49 -3.04 -2.11
CA PRO A 260 3.25 -3.71 -1.07
C PRO A 260 2.85 -5.19 -0.95
N HIS A 261 3.86 -6.04 -0.96
CA HIS A 261 3.65 -7.47 -1.18
C HIS A 261 4.48 -8.34 -0.24
N ARG A 262 4.92 -7.79 0.90
CA ARG A 262 5.52 -8.61 1.96
C ARG A 262 4.58 -9.74 2.39
N PRO A 263 5.11 -10.90 2.78
CA PRO A 263 6.53 -11.31 2.77
C PRO A 263 7.02 -11.86 1.41
N VAL A 264 6.23 -11.71 0.35
CA VAL A 264 6.52 -12.31 -0.96
C VAL A 264 7.55 -11.48 -1.72
N GLU A 265 8.47 -12.16 -2.41
CA GLU A 265 9.52 -11.51 -3.22
C GLU A 265 8.93 -10.81 -4.46
N CYS A 266 9.57 -9.72 -4.91
CA CYS A 266 9.16 -8.98 -6.12
C CYS A 266 9.10 -9.86 -7.37
N GLU A 267 9.96 -10.89 -7.48
CA GLU A 267 9.99 -11.76 -8.67
C GLU A 267 8.71 -12.57 -8.80
N VAL A 268 8.22 -13.16 -7.70
CA VAL A 268 6.95 -13.91 -7.68
C VAL A 268 5.77 -13.01 -8.05
N VAL A 269 5.79 -11.77 -7.56
CA VAL A 269 4.75 -10.77 -7.86
C VAL A 269 4.74 -10.45 -9.35
N LYS A 270 5.91 -10.22 -9.94
CA LYS A 270 6.08 -9.96 -11.37
C LYS A 270 5.61 -11.14 -12.22
N GLU A 271 5.99 -12.37 -11.86
CA GLU A 271 5.53 -13.60 -12.54
C GLU A 271 4.00 -13.75 -12.46
N TRP A 272 3.41 -13.48 -11.30
CA TRP A 272 1.96 -13.53 -11.10
C TRP A 272 1.21 -12.49 -11.93
N ILE A 273 1.68 -11.24 -11.93
CA ILE A 273 1.08 -10.16 -12.74
C ILE A 273 1.19 -10.48 -14.23
N MET A 274 2.36 -10.95 -14.68
CA MET A 274 2.57 -11.35 -16.06
C MET A 274 1.62 -12.50 -16.45
N LYS A 275 1.49 -13.53 -15.61
CA LYS A 275 0.56 -14.64 -15.84
C LYS A 275 -0.90 -14.17 -15.92
N ASN A 276 -1.32 -13.30 -15.00
CA ASN A 276 -2.66 -12.74 -14.99
C ASN A 276 -2.95 -11.92 -16.25
N SER A 277 -1.95 -11.20 -16.78
CA SER A 277 -2.09 -10.45 -18.03
C SER A 277 -2.28 -11.36 -19.24
N SER A 278 -1.57 -12.49 -19.30
CA SER A 278 -1.69 -13.48 -20.38
C SER A 278 -3.01 -14.28 -20.33
N GLU A 279 -3.58 -14.45 -19.14
CA GLU A 279 -4.80 -15.24 -18.89
C GLU A 279 -6.06 -14.35 -18.72
N ALA A 280 -5.97 -13.04 -18.98
CA ALA A 280 -6.99 -12.05 -18.66
C ALA A 280 -8.36 -12.27 -19.34
N GLU A 281 -8.39 -12.97 -20.48
CA GLU A 281 -9.64 -13.35 -21.15
C GLU A 281 -10.35 -14.52 -20.45
N ASN A 282 -9.59 -15.46 -19.87
CA ASN A 282 -10.12 -16.60 -19.12
C ASN A 282 -10.65 -16.17 -17.74
N THR A 283 -10.10 -15.12 -17.12
CA THR A 283 -10.45 -14.66 -15.77
C THR A 283 -11.77 -13.89 -15.69
N LYS A 284 -12.17 -13.16 -16.74
CA LYS A 284 -13.45 -12.41 -16.77
C LYS A 284 -14.68 -13.32 -16.73
N TRP A 285 -14.58 -14.53 -17.26
CA TRP A 285 -15.65 -15.54 -17.20
C TRP A 285 -15.75 -16.22 -15.82
N ILE A 286 -14.63 -16.32 -15.10
CA ILE A 286 -14.52 -16.99 -13.78
C ILE A 286 -15.15 -16.12 -12.67
N MET A 287 -15.04 -14.79 -12.77
CA MET A 287 -15.61 -13.83 -11.82
C MET A 287 -17.08 -13.51 -12.13
N ALA A 288 -17.95 -14.51 -12.12
CA ALA A 288 -19.39 -14.25 -12.11
C ALA A 288 -19.76 -13.46 -10.84
N TYR A 289 -20.42 -12.32 -11.00
CA TYR A 289 -20.83 -11.44 -9.90
C TYR A 289 -21.86 -12.07 -8.95
N SER A 290 -22.47 -13.19 -9.36
CA SER A 290 -23.43 -13.95 -8.57
C SER A 290 -23.08 -15.43 -8.53
N LYS A 291 -23.32 -16.06 -7.37
CA LYS A 291 -23.21 -17.52 -7.16
C LYS A 291 -24.53 -18.07 -6.60
N PRO A 292 -24.96 -19.30 -6.96
CA PRO A 292 -26.15 -19.91 -6.39
C PRO A 292 -25.91 -20.37 -4.95
N CYS A 293 -26.86 -20.10 -4.04
CA CYS A 293 -26.85 -20.61 -2.67
C CYS A 293 -26.75 -22.15 -2.67
N PRO A 294 -25.85 -22.77 -1.89
CA PRO A 294 -25.67 -24.22 -1.90
C PRO A 294 -26.93 -24.97 -1.43
N LYS A 295 -27.74 -24.38 -0.54
CA LYS A 295 -28.99 -24.97 0.00
C LYS A 295 -30.21 -24.72 -0.90
N CYS A 296 -30.54 -23.48 -1.22
CA CYS A 296 -31.79 -23.13 -1.92
C CYS A 296 -31.61 -22.78 -3.41
N LYS A 297 -30.37 -22.76 -3.92
CA LYS A 297 -30.01 -22.43 -5.30
C LYS A 297 -30.38 -21.02 -5.80
N ARG A 298 -30.93 -20.15 -4.93
CA ARG A 298 -31.14 -18.74 -5.25
C ARG A 298 -29.79 -18.06 -5.51
N HIS A 299 -29.71 -17.25 -6.56
CA HIS A 299 -28.50 -16.49 -6.88
C HIS A 299 -28.28 -15.39 -5.83
N ILE A 300 -27.04 -15.29 -5.33
CA ILE A 300 -26.59 -14.32 -4.33
C ILE A 300 -25.42 -13.54 -4.94
N GLU A 301 -25.45 -12.23 -4.78
CA GLU A 301 -24.37 -11.32 -5.13
C GLU A 301 -23.51 -11.02 -3.90
N LYS A 302 -22.19 -10.90 -4.09
CA LYS A 302 -21.27 -10.58 -2.99
C LYS A 302 -21.32 -9.08 -2.70
N ASN A 303 -22.05 -8.71 -1.66
CA ASN A 303 -22.22 -7.31 -1.21
C ASN A 303 -21.37 -6.93 0.01
N ASN A 304 -20.75 -7.92 0.64
CA ASN A 304 -19.91 -7.76 1.84
C ASN A 304 -18.45 -8.15 1.55
N GLY A 305 -17.55 -7.68 2.40
CA GLY A 305 -16.13 -7.99 2.39
C GLY A 305 -15.82 -9.39 2.92
N CYS A 306 -16.50 -9.86 3.97
CA CYS A 306 -16.29 -11.19 4.53
C CYS A 306 -16.68 -12.31 3.54
N ASN A 307 -15.93 -13.42 3.54
CA ASN A 307 -16.28 -14.60 2.73
C ASN A 307 -17.34 -15.49 3.41
N HIS A 308 -17.67 -15.23 4.67
CA HIS A 308 -18.83 -15.81 5.35
C HIS A 308 -20.09 -15.14 4.82
N MET A 309 -20.91 -15.90 4.09
CA MET A 309 -22.16 -15.42 3.51
C MET A 309 -23.37 -16.04 4.18
N THR A 310 -24.41 -15.23 4.35
CA THR A 310 -25.71 -15.66 4.88
C THR A 310 -26.75 -15.50 3.78
N CYS A 311 -27.42 -16.58 3.39
CA CYS A 311 -28.49 -16.51 2.40
C CYS A 311 -29.68 -15.73 2.95
N GLY A 312 -30.24 -14.82 2.15
CA GLY A 312 -31.41 -14.04 2.54
C GLY A 312 -32.65 -14.89 2.89
N GLN A 313 -33.60 -14.26 3.59
CA GLN A 313 -34.88 -14.84 3.97
C GLN A 313 -35.60 -15.47 2.75
N PRO A 314 -36.26 -16.64 2.92
CA PRO A 314 -36.44 -17.40 4.17
C PRO A 314 -35.34 -18.45 4.43
N CYS A 315 -34.23 -18.44 3.68
CA CYS A 315 -33.29 -19.57 3.69
C CYS A 315 -32.27 -19.54 4.86
N LEU A 316 -31.74 -18.34 5.19
CA LEU A 316 -30.82 -18.08 6.31
C LEU A 316 -29.60 -19.01 6.42
N HIS A 317 -29.24 -19.70 5.35
CA HIS A 317 -28.13 -20.65 5.34
C HIS A 317 -26.79 -19.92 5.29
N HIS A 318 -25.86 -20.29 6.16
CA HIS A 318 -24.51 -19.75 6.18
C HIS A 318 -23.56 -20.63 5.35
N PHE A 319 -22.75 -20.02 4.49
CA PHE A 319 -21.82 -20.74 3.64
C PHE A 319 -20.59 -19.90 3.26
N CYS A 320 -19.51 -20.56 2.87
CA CYS A 320 -18.30 -19.90 2.37
C CYS A 320 -18.49 -19.46 0.90
N TRP A 321 -18.23 -18.18 0.58
CA TRP A 321 -18.34 -17.64 -0.78
C TRP A 321 -17.40 -18.30 -1.80
N LEU A 322 -16.21 -18.72 -1.35
CA LEU A 322 -15.21 -19.33 -2.22
C LEU A 322 -15.62 -20.75 -2.63
N CYS A 323 -15.87 -21.62 -1.65
CA CYS A 323 -16.08 -23.06 -1.90
C CYS A 323 -17.53 -23.55 -1.79
N GLY A 324 -18.46 -22.73 -1.32
CA GLY A 324 -19.87 -23.09 -1.17
C GLY A 324 -20.19 -24.08 -0.04
N ARG A 325 -19.21 -24.44 0.83
CA ARG A 325 -19.48 -25.33 1.97
C ARG A 325 -20.28 -24.62 3.06
N SER A 326 -21.14 -25.38 3.73
CA SER A 326 -21.95 -24.95 4.86
C SER A 326 -21.07 -24.49 6.02
N LEU A 327 -21.46 -23.38 6.62
CA LEU A 327 -20.92 -22.83 7.87
C LEU A 327 -21.94 -22.94 9.02
N ASP A 328 -23.11 -23.55 8.77
CA ASP A 328 -24.12 -23.84 9.80
C ASP A 328 -23.53 -24.80 10.84
N GLY A 329 -23.44 -24.36 12.11
CA GLY A 329 -22.80 -25.10 13.21
C GLY A 329 -22.20 -24.22 14.32
N GLY A 330 -22.28 -22.89 14.20
CA GLY A 330 -21.90 -21.90 15.23
C GLY A 330 -20.40 -21.83 15.56
N ARG A 331 -19.60 -22.80 15.10
CA ARG A 331 -18.17 -22.96 15.41
C ARG A 331 -17.27 -23.01 14.17
N ASN A 332 -17.85 -23.04 12.96
CA ASN A 332 -17.13 -23.08 11.68
C ASN A 332 -17.28 -21.76 10.92
N TYR A 333 -16.59 -20.72 11.37
CA TYR A 333 -16.49 -19.44 10.64
C TYR A 333 -15.54 -19.51 9.43
N SER A 334 -14.82 -20.62 9.26
CA SER A 334 -14.01 -20.87 8.07
C SER A 334 -14.11 -22.32 7.61
N CYS A 335 -13.93 -22.51 6.31
CA CYS A 335 -13.70 -23.80 5.70
C CYS A 335 -12.21 -23.86 5.33
N ASN A 336 -11.54 -24.99 5.62
CA ASN A 336 -10.17 -25.27 5.17
C ASN A 336 -10.15 -25.54 3.64
N CYS A 337 -10.48 -24.50 2.86
CA CYS A 337 -10.60 -24.51 1.41
C CYS A 337 -9.46 -23.78 0.71
N ASN A 338 -8.47 -23.28 1.45
CA ASN A 338 -7.24 -22.72 0.87
C ASN A 338 -6.43 -23.77 0.09
N ARG A 339 -6.43 -25.03 0.55
CA ARG A 339 -5.71 -26.15 -0.10
C ARG A 339 -6.27 -26.50 -1.47
N PHE A 340 -5.40 -26.61 -2.48
CA PHE A 340 -5.76 -27.15 -3.78
C PHE A 340 -5.70 -28.68 -3.72
N ARG A 341 -6.82 -29.36 -3.97
CA ARG A 341 -6.86 -30.83 -4.05
C ARG A 341 -7.02 -31.25 -5.50
N GLU A 342 -6.06 -31.98 -6.03
CA GLU A 342 -6.15 -32.55 -7.36
C GLU A 342 -7.29 -33.59 -7.44
N SER A 343 -8.04 -33.58 -8.54
CA SER A 343 -8.98 -34.64 -8.84
C SER A 343 -8.19 -35.91 -9.19
N GLN A 344 -8.56 -37.07 -8.60
CA GLN A 344 -7.85 -38.32 -8.88
C GLN A 344 -7.96 -38.67 -10.36
N ALA A 345 -6.82 -38.71 -11.04
CA ALA A 345 -6.70 -39.10 -12.43
C ALA A 345 -7.17 -40.55 -12.63
N ASN A 346 -8.22 -40.76 -13.44
CA ASN A 346 -8.39 -42.05 -14.09
C ASN A 346 -7.27 -42.19 -15.15
N LYS A 347 -6.54 -43.31 -15.15
CA LYS A 347 -5.47 -43.58 -16.12
C LYS A 347 -6.03 -43.46 -17.54
N ALA A 348 -5.56 -42.48 -18.32
CA ALA A 348 -5.98 -42.23 -19.70
C ALA A 348 -4.76 -42.16 -20.64
N ASN A 349 -4.98 -42.42 -21.94
CA ASN A 349 -3.98 -42.58 -23.01
C ASN A 349 -3.21 -41.28 -23.34
N ASP A 350 -2.06 -41.41 -24.03
CA ASP A 350 -1.06 -40.34 -24.26
C ASP A 350 -1.58 -39.00 -24.84
N GLU A 351 -2.54 -38.97 -25.78
CA GLU A 351 -3.12 -37.68 -26.27
C GLU A 351 -4.14 -37.07 -25.29
N GLU A 352 -4.81 -37.92 -24.50
CA GLU A 352 -5.70 -37.49 -23.42
C GLU A 352 -4.89 -36.89 -22.27
N THR A 353 -3.62 -37.28 -22.12
CA THR A 353 -2.73 -36.72 -21.09
C THR A 353 -2.43 -35.24 -21.29
N GLN A 354 -2.18 -34.74 -22.51
CA GLN A 354 -1.85 -33.32 -22.70
C GLN A 354 -3.06 -32.41 -22.43
N ARG A 355 -4.25 -32.81 -22.88
CA ARG A 355 -5.50 -32.10 -22.60
C ARG A 355 -5.82 -32.09 -21.10
N GLU A 356 -5.63 -33.23 -20.45
CA GLU A 356 -5.85 -33.38 -19.01
C GLU A 356 -4.81 -32.59 -18.19
N MET A 357 -3.55 -32.56 -18.60
CA MET A 357 -2.51 -31.70 -18.01
C MET A 357 -2.84 -30.20 -18.17
N ALA A 358 -3.28 -29.78 -19.36
CA ALA A 358 -3.71 -28.41 -19.61
C ALA A 358 -4.92 -28.02 -18.73
N LYS A 359 -5.90 -28.93 -18.62
CA LYS A 359 -7.06 -28.76 -17.74
C LYS A 359 -6.65 -28.64 -16.27
N ARG A 360 -5.75 -29.50 -15.78
CA ARG A 360 -5.23 -29.43 -14.40
C ARG A 360 -4.49 -28.15 -14.11
N SER A 361 -3.65 -27.70 -15.05
CA SER A 361 -2.93 -26.44 -14.93
C SER A 361 -3.90 -25.26 -14.84
N LEU A 362 -4.97 -25.27 -15.64
CA LEU A 362 -6.02 -24.25 -15.60
C LEU A 362 -6.84 -24.30 -14.31
N GLU A 363 -7.22 -25.48 -13.83
CA GLU A 363 -7.95 -25.65 -12.55
C GLU A 363 -7.11 -25.16 -11.37
N ARG A 364 -5.83 -25.51 -11.36
CA ARG A 364 -4.87 -25.01 -10.36
C ARG A 364 -4.78 -23.50 -10.41
N TYR A 365 -4.51 -22.92 -11.57
CA TYR A 365 -4.45 -21.46 -11.71
C TYR A 365 -5.74 -20.79 -11.26
N THR A 366 -6.90 -21.32 -11.67
CA THR A 366 -8.23 -20.80 -11.27
C THR A 366 -8.39 -20.79 -9.75
N HIS A 367 -8.01 -21.87 -9.07
CA HIS A 367 -8.09 -21.97 -7.60
C HIS A 367 -7.31 -20.86 -6.89
N TYR A 368 -6.04 -20.64 -7.30
CA TYR A 368 -5.19 -19.62 -6.70
C TYR A 368 -5.63 -18.20 -7.08
N TYR A 369 -6.04 -18.00 -8.33
CA TYR A 369 -6.51 -16.71 -8.84
C TYR A 369 -7.79 -16.23 -8.15
N GLU A 370 -8.78 -17.11 -7.98
CA GLU A 370 -10.03 -16.76 -7.29
C GLU A 370 -9.78 -16.28 -5.85
N ARG A 371 -8.84 -16.92 -5.14
CA ARG A 371 -8.50 -16.56 -3.75
C ARG A 371 -7.68 -15.27 -3.68
N TRP A 372 -6.70 -15.11 -4.57
CA TRP A 372 -5.95 -13.85 -4.71
C TRP A 372 -6.90 -12.68 -4.96
N ALA A 373 -7.80 -12.81 -5.93
CA ALA A 373 -8.70 -11.73 -6.30
C ALA A 373 -9.83 -11.50 -5.29
N SER A 374 -10.34 -12.56 -4.65
CA SER A 374 -11.34 -12.42 -3.59
C SER A 374 -10.75 -11.64 -2.41
N ASN A 375 -9.51 -11.93 -1.99
CA ASN A 375 -8.85 -11.17 -0.94
C ASN A 375 -8.62 -9.70 -1.34
N ASN A 376 -8.26 -9.43 -2.59
CA ASN A 376 -8.17 -8.05 -3.09
C ASN A 376 -9.53 -7.32 -2.98
N LYS A 377 -10.60 -7.93 -3.51
CA LYS A 377 -11.95 -7.35 -3.47
C LYS A 377 -12.44 -7.13 -2.04
N SER A 378 -12.21 -8.12 -1.17
CA SER A 378 -12.55 -8.04 0.25
C SER A 378 -11.80 -6.94 0.99
N ARG A 379 -10.53 -6.69 0.62
CA ARG A 379 -9.75 -5.56 1.15
C ARG A 379 -10.29 -4.21 0.69
N ASP A 380 -10.62 -4.06 -0.58
CA ASP A 380 -11.16 -2.80 -1.13
C ASP A 380 -12.51 -2.44 -0.49
N LYS A 381 -13.33 -3.47 -0.20
CA LYS A 381 -14.55 -3.31 0.60
C LYS A 381 -14.23 -2.88 2.04
N ALA A 382 -13.29 -3.55 2.71
CA ALA A 382 -12.87 -3.18 4.07
C ALA A 382 -12.30 -1.75 4.15
N ARG A 383 -11.54 -1.27 3.16
CA ARG A 383 -11.10 0.13 3.05
C ARG A 383 -12.28 1.11 2.94
N SER A 384 -13.29 0.74 2.16
CA SER A 384 -14.51 1.54 2.03
C SER A 384 -15.29 1.59 3.35
N ASP A 385 -15.43 0.45 4.02
CA ASP A 385 -16.12 0.33 5.31
C ASP A 385 -15.37 1.06 6.43
N LEU A 386 -14.03 1.04 6.44
CA LEU A 386 -13.21 1.85 7.35
C LEU A 386 -13.44 3.35 7.12
N THR A 387 -13.53 3.78 5.87
CA THR A 387 -13.80 5.18 5.53
C THR A 387 -15.19 5.61 5.99
N GLU A 388 -16.21 4.77 5.76
CA GLU A 388 -17.57 4.97 6.27
C GLU A 388 -17.61 4.98 7.82
N MET A 389 -16.82 4.10 8.45
CA MET A 389 -16.71 4.03 9.90
C MET A 389 -16.13 5.32 10.46
N LYS A 390 -14.98 5.79 9.93
CA LYS A 390 -14.31 7.02 10.35
C LYS A 390 -15.17 8.28 10.16
N SER A 391 -15.98 8.32 9.10
CA SER A 391 -16.72 9.53 8.70
C SER A 391 -18.15 9.63 9.23
N VAL A 392 -18.86 8.51 9.38
CA VAL A 392 -20.29 8.50 9.70
C VAL A 392 -20.57 7.67 10.94
N LYS A 393 -20.26 6.37 10.92
CA LYS A 393 -20.74 5.44 11.96
C LYS A 393 -20.10 5.67 13.33
N MET A 394 -18.88 6.19 13.38
CA MET A 394 -18.20 6.49 14.65
C MET A 394 -18.91 7.60 15.43
N HIS A 395 -19.37 8.65 14.75
CA HIS A 395 -20.14 9.72 15.40
C HIS A 395 -21.48 9.21 15.93
N HIS A 396 -22.23 8.47 15.11
CA HIS A 396 -23.50 7.86 15.55
C HIS A 396 -23.34 6.91 16.74
N LEU A 397 -22.27 6.12 16.76
CA LEU A 397 -22.00 5.20 17.86
C LEU A 397 -21.67 5.97 19.16
N CYS A 398 -20.88 7.04 19.08
CA CYS A 398 -20.62 7.92 20.22
C CYS A 398 -21.91 8.55 20.77
N ASP A 399 -22.78 9.06 19.90
CA ASP A 399 -24.05 9.68 20.31
C ASP A 399 -24.96 8.69 21.05
N ARG A 400 -24.96 7.43 20.63
CA ARG A 400 -25.78 6.36 21.22
C ARG A 400 -25.24 5.80 22.54
N LEU A 401 -23.93 5.84 22.74
CA LEU A 401 -23.28 5.37 23.98
C LEU A 401 -23.24 6.44 25.08
N GLY A 402 -23.47 7.70 24.73
CA GLY A 402 -23.54 8.82 25.66
C GLY A 402 -22.16 9.38 26.08
N PRO A 403 -22.10 10.64 26.57
CA PRO A 403 -20.85 11.35 26.86
C PRO A 403 -20.09 10.85 28.11
N GLU A 404 -20.73 10.10 29.01
CA GLU A 404 -20.09 9.52 30.20
C GLU A 404 -19.33 8.21 29.91
N CYS A 405 -19.50 7.66 28.70
CA CYS A 405 -18.81 6.47 28.26
C CYS A 405 -17.38 6.83 27.82
N GLY A 406 -16.42 6.73 28.73
CA GLY A 406 -14.99 7.00 28.49
C GLY A 406 -14.28 6.07 27.47
N LEU A 407 -15.04 5.38 26.61
CA LEU A 407 -14.51 4.40 25.67
C LEU A 407 -13.89 5.08 24.44
N LYS A 408 -12.55 5.05 24.36
CA LYS A 408 -11.85 5.28 23.09
C LYS A 408 -12.24 4.18 22.09
N LEU A 409 -12.97 4.55 21.03
CA LEU A 409 -13.45 3.66 19.96
C LEU A 409 -12.36 3.28 18.95
N ASP A 410 -11.12 3.70 19.17
CA ASP A 410 -9.97 3.46 18.29
C ASP A 410 -9.74 1.98 18.00
N PHE A 411 -10.13 1.08 18.92
CA PHE A 411 -10.04 -0.37 18.73
C PHE A 411 -10.82 -0.86 17.49
N ILE A 412 -11.91 -0.20 17.11
CA ILE A 412 -12.68 -0.53 15.91
C ILE A 412 -11.86 -0.17 14.66
N LEU A 413 -11.19 0.98 14.67
CA LEU A 413 -10.34 1.42 13.57
C LEU A 413 -9.13 0.50 13.42
N GLN A 414 -8.49 0.12 14.54
CA GLN A 414 -7.39 -0.84 14.57
C GLN A 414 -7.81 -2.21 14.03
N ALA A 415 -9.01 -2.70 14.38
CA ALA A 415 -9.54 -3.95 13.84
C ALA A 415 -9.68 -3.90 12.31
N TRP A 416 -10.23 -2.81 11.77
CA TRP A 416 -10.34 -2.62 10.31
C TRP A 416 -8.98 -2.49 9.61
N GLU A 417 -8.04 -1.75 10.20
CA GLU A 417 -6.67 -1.62 9.68
C GLU A 417 -5.96 -2.98 9.67
N GLN A 418 -6.10 -3.78 10.73
CA GLN A 418 -5.63 -5.16 10.79
C GLN A 418 -6.27 -6.03 9.70
N ILE A 419 -7.60 -5.93 9.48
CA ILE A 419 -8.30 -6.66 8.42
C ILE A 419 -7.72 -6.31 7.04
N ILE A 420 -7.54 -5.01 6.76
CA ILE A 420 -7.03 -4.53 5.46
C ILE A 420 -5.64 -5.09 5.18
N GLU A 421 -4.75 -5.05 6.17
CA GLU A 421 -3.38 -5.56 6.05
C GLU A 421 -3.35 -7.09 5.90
N CYS A 422 -4.11 -7.81 6.74
CA CYS A 422 -4.23 -9.25 6.63
C CYS A 422 -4.76 -9.72 5.26
N ARG A 423 -5.71 -8.99 4.67
CA ARG A 423 -6.19 -9.29 3.30
C ARG A 423 -5.11 -9.07 2.24
N ARG A 424 -4.29 -8.03 2.39
CA ARG A 424 -3.13 -7.78 1.50
C ARG A 424 -2.13 -8.93 1.60
N PHE A 425 -1.79 -9.37 2.80
CA PHE A 425 -0.88 -10.49 3.01
C PHE A 425 -1.42 -11.79 2.41
N LEU A 426 -2.68 -12.15 2.70
CA LEU A 426 -3.27 -13.37 2.13
C LEU A 426 -3.28 -13.35 0.60
N LYS A 427 -3.68 -12.22 -0.01
CA LYS A 427 -3.63 -12.05 -1.46
C LYS A 427 -2.27 -12.52 -2.00
N TRP A 428 -1.17 -12.00 -1.48
CA TRP A 428 0.16 -12.35 -1.97
C TRP A 428 0.61 -13.76 -1.58
N THR A 429 0.18 -14.30 -0.43
CA THR A 429 0.49 -15.69 -0.06
C THR A 429 -0.03 -16.71 -1.07
N TYR A 430 -1.14 -16.44 -1.78
CA TYR A 430 -1.60 -17.30 -2.87
C TYR A 430 -0.69 -17.27 -4.09
N ALA A 431 -0.14 -16.11 -4.45
CA ALA A 431 0.87 -16.04 -5.52
C ALA A 431 2.14 -16.83 -5.12
N TYR A 432 2.56 -16.71 -3.86
CA TYR A 432 3.67 -17.50 -3.31
C TYR A 432 3.40 -19.00 -3.37
N GLY A 433 2.26 -19.47 -2.87
CA GLY A 433 1.90 -20.89 -2.89
C GLY A 433 1.80 -21.47 -4.29
N PHE A 434 1.40 -20.66 -5.28
CA PHE A 434 1.36 -21.07 -6.68
C PHE A 434 2.76 -21.28 -7.29
N PHE A 435 3.72 -20.37 -7.08
CA PHE A 435 5.03 -20.47 -7.74
C PHE A 435 6.11 -21.17 -6.92
N LYS A 436 6.15 -20.98 -5.60
CA LYS A 436 7.28 -21.43 -4.76
C LYS A 436 7.11 -22.84 -4.19
N LEU A 437 5.88 -23.34 -4.04
CA LEU A 437 5.60 -24.58 -3.32
C LEU A 437 5.14 -25.73 -4.22
N GLU A 438 5.30 -25.62 -5.55
CA GLU A 438 4.84 -26.63 -6.50
C GLU A 438 5.52 -27.99 -6.28
N ASN A 439 6.82 -28.00 -5.98
CA ASN A 439 7.65 -29.20 -5.87
C ASN A 439 8.11 -29.53 -4.44
N GLU A 440 7.61 -28.82 -3.43
CA GLU A 440 8.04 -28.97 -2.03
C GLU A 440 6.87 -29.43 -1.14
N ASP A 441 6.49 -30.70 -1.23
CA ASP A 441 5.26 -31.24 -0.62
C ASP A 441 5.12 -30.97 0.89
N THR A 442 6.19 -31.16 1.66
CA THR A 442 6.18 -30.99 3.11
C THR A 442 6.07 -29.53 3.52
N LYS A 443 6.82 -28.63 2.86
CA LYS A 443 6.70 -27.18 3.04
C LYS A 443 5.34 -26.67 2.60
N ARG A 444 4.79 -27.21 1.50
CA ARG A 444 3.42 -26.93 1.05
C ARG A 444 2.40 -27.27 2.13
N GLN A 445 2.50 -28.45 2.74
CA GLN A 445 1.58 -28.85 3.82
C GLN A 445 1.65 -27.93 5.04
N LEU A 446 2.86 -27.58 5.48
CA LEU A 446 3.06 -26.64 6.60
C LEU A 446 2.51 -25.25 6.26
N PHE A 447 2.87 -24.72 5.09
CA PHE A 447 2.38 -23.43 4.60
C PHE A 447 0.85 -23.41 4.54
N GLU A 448 0.23 -24.43 3.93
CA GLU A 448 -1.21 -24.53 3.80
C GLU A 448 -1.91 -24.65 5.17
N TYR A 449 -1.26 -25.23 6.17
CA TYR A 449 -1.75 -25.25 7.54
C TYR A 449 -1.73 -23.85 8.16
N ILE A 450 -0.56 -23.19 8.17
CA ILE A 450 -0.39 -21.85 8.78
C ILE A 450 -1.27 -20.82 8.07
N GLN A 451 -1.33 -20.86 6.73
CA GLN A 451 -2.21 -20.00 5.93
C GLN A 451 -3.68 -20.22 6.30
N GLY A 452 -4.12 -21.47 6.45
CA GLY A 452 -5.50 -21.80 6.81
C GLY A 452 -5.90 -21.28 8.19
N GLU A 453 -5.01 -21.35 9.17
CA GLU A 453 -5.20 -20.78 10.50
C GLU A 453 -5.36 -19.25 10.46
N ALA A 454 -4.48 -18.57 9.73
CA ALA A 454 -4.54 -17.12 9.52
C ALA A 454 -5.82 -16.68 8.81
N GLU A 455 -6.24 -17.39 7.76
CA GLU A 455 -7.51 -17.13 7.07
C GLU A 455 -8.71 -17.28 7.99
N ARG A 456 -8.72 -18.33 8.83
CA ARG A 456 -9.82 -18.56 9.77
C ARG A 456 -9.95 -17.43 10.77
N ALA A 457 -8.85 -17.01 11.37
CA ALA A 457 -8.84 -15.89 12.31
C ALA A 457 -9.34 -14.61 11.64
N LEU A 458 -8.87 -14.33 10.41
CA LEU A 458 -9.28 -13.16 9.65
C LEU A 458 -10.76 -13.15 9.29
N GLU A 459 -11.34 -14.25 8.83
CA GLU A 459 -12.77 -14.27 8.48
C GLU A 459 -13.66 -13.99 9.71
N ARG A 460 -13.24 -14.45 10.90
CA ARG A 460 -13.93 -14.18 12.17
C ARG A 460 -13.85 -12.73 12.58
N LEU A 461 -12.64 -12.16 12.54
CA LEU A 461 -12.43 -10.75 12.81
C LEU A 461 -13.24 -9.88 11.84
N HIS A 462 -13.18 -10.19 10.54
CA HIS A 462 -13.91 -9.46 9.52
C HIS A 462 -15.42 -9.58 9.70
N PHE A 463 -15.95 -10.76 10.01
CA PHE A 463 -17.36 -10.95 10.30
C PHE A 463 -17.82 -10.14 11.54
N CYS A 464 -17.03 -10.15 12.61
CA CYS A 464 -17.31 -9.39 13.83
C CYS A 464 -17.37 -7.88 13.54
N ALA A 465 -16.36 -7.35 12.84
CA ALA A 465 -16.29 -5.94 12.47
C ALA A 465 -17.37 -5.51 11.45
N GLU A 466 -17.74 -6.38 10.50
CA GLU A 466 -18.65 -6.03 9.40
C GLU A 466 -20.13 -6.29 9.74
N THR A 467 -20.43 -7.32 10.53
CA THR A 467 -21.79 -7.81 10.76
C THR A 467 -22.25 -7.62 12.20
N GLU A 468 -21.43 -8.02 13.18
CA GLU A 468 -21.84 -7.91 14.59
C GLU A 468 -21.82 -6.45 15.06
N LEU A 469 -20.86 -5.66 14.59
CA LEU A 469 -20.80 -4.22 14.89
C LEU A 469 -22.06 -3.46 14.43
N LYS A 470 -22.68 -3.88 13.32
CA LYS A 470 -23.87 -3.20 12.76
C LYS A 470 -25.04 -3.15 13.72
N VAL A 471 -25.16 -4.12 14.62
CA VAL A 471 -26.24 -4.13 15.63
C VAL A 471 -26.16 -2.88 16.52
N PHE A 472 -24.95 -2.42 16.82
CA PHE A 472 -24.69 -1.24 17.64
C PHE A 472 -24.70 0.07 16.84
N CYS A 473 -24.43 0.03 15.54
CA CYS A 473 -24.45 1.22 14.68
C CYS A 473 -25.86 1.54 14.14
N ASP A 474 -26.62 0.52 13.73
CA ASP A 474 -27.81 0.69 12.88
C ASP A 474 -29.14 0.55 13.66
N GLY A 475 -29.11 0.20 14.95
CA GLY A 475 -30.32 0.10 15.78
C GLY A 475 -30.98 1.45 16.14
N GLU A 476 -32.27 1.44 16.46
CA GLU A 476 -33.03 2.65 16.86
C GLU A 476 -32.98 2.92 18.37
N ASP A 477 -32.76 1.89 19.19
CA ASP A 477 -32.73 1.98 20.65
C ASP A 477 -31.35 2.34 21.23
N ALA A 478 -31.30 2.77 22.48
CA ALA A 478 -30.04 2.97 23.21
C ALA A 478 -29.25 1.65 23.25
N VAL A 479 -27.93 1.74 23.15
CA VAL A 479 -27.06 0.57 23.20
C VAL A 479 -26.94 0.07 24.63
N ASP A 480 -27.13 -1.22 24.84
CA ASP A 480 -26.80 -1.88 26.10
C ASP A 480 -25.28 -1.87 26.31
N VAL A 481 -24.84 -1.26 27.42
CA VAL A 481 -23.42 -1.02 27.70
C VAL A 481 -22.69 -2.33 28.01
N ASP A 482 -23.35 -3.30 28.64
CA ASP A 482 -22.76 -4.59 28.98
C ASP A 482 -22.54 -5.43 27.71
N ASP A 483 -23.54 -5.43 26.80
CA ASP A 483 -23.41 -6.08 25.50
C ASP A 483 -22.32 -5.43 24.64
N PHE A 484 -22.19 -4.09 24.69
CA PHE A 484 -21.13 -3.38 23.98
C PHE A 484 -19.75 -3.63 24.58
N SER A 485 -19.63 -3.71 25.90
CA SER A 485 -18.40 -4.08 26.61
C SER A 485 -17.96 -5.49 26.21
N ALA A 486 -18.87 -6.46 26.21
CA ALA A 486 -18.60 -7.82 25.74
C ALA A 486 -18.17 -7.86 24.27
N PHE A 487 -18.80 -7.05 23.40
CA PHE A 487 -18.40 -6.90 22.01
C PHE A 487 -16.98 -6.31 21.88
N ARG A 488 -16.65 -5.27 22.67
CA ARG A 488 -15.31 -4.65 22.69
C ARG A 488 -14.23 -5.67 23.04
N VAL A 489 -14.41 -6.44 24.11
CA VAL A 489 -13.48 -7.50 24.52
C VAL A 489 -13.29 -8.53 23.40
N LYS A 490 -14.39 -8.96 22.77
CA LYS A 490 -14.36 -9.89 21.64
C LYS A 490 -13.58 -9.34 20.45
N LEU A 491 -13.84 -8.10 20.03
CA LEU A 491 -13.20 -7.50 18.85
C LEU A 491 -11.69 -7.31 19.09
N LEU A 492 -11.30 -6.83 20.28
CA LEU A 492 -9.89 -6.70 20.68
C LEU A 492 -9.18 -8.06 20.67
N GLY A 493 -9.78 -9.08 21.27
CA GLY A 493 -9.26 -10.45 21.28
C GLY A 493 -9.07 -11.01 19.86
N LEU A 494 -10.08 -10.85 19.00
CA LEU A 494 -10.01 -11.28 17.60
C LEU A 494 -8.90 -10.54 16.82
N THR A 495 -8.73 -9.25 17.07
CA THR A 495 -7.73 -8.41 16.40
C THR A 495 -6.32 -8.88 16.75
N LYS A 496 -6.05 -9.06 18.05
CA LYS A 496 -4.75 -9.53 18.56
C LYS A 496 -4.40 -10.93 18.04
N VAL A 497 -5.34 -11.87 18.15
CA VAL A 497 -5.10 -13.26 17.73
C VAL A 497 -4.91 -13.34 16.23
N THR A 498 -5.68 -12.59 15.45
CA THR A 498 -5.47 -12.51 13.99
C THR A 498 -4.07 -11.99 13.67
N GLY A 499 -3.64 -10.89 14.29
CA GLY A 499 -2.27 -10.38 14.13
C GLY A 499 -1.22 -11.45 14.41
N THR A 500 -1.36 -12.20 15.50
CA THR A 500 -0.42 -13.27 15.89
C THR A 500 -0.32 -14.39 14.83
N PHE A 501 -1.44 -14.85 14.27
CA PHE A 501 -1.41 -15.85 13.20
C PHE A 501 -0.72 -15.34 11.94
N PHE A 502 -0.91 -14.05 11.61
CA PHE A 502 -0.24 -13.43 10.47
C PHE A 502 1.25 -13.22 10.71
N ASP A 503 1.67 -12.87 11.92
CA ASP A 503 3.09 -12.78 12.28
C ASP A 503 3.79 -14.13 12.10
N ASN A 504 3.14 -15.22 12.52
CA ASN A 504 3.65 -16.57 12.33
C ASN A 504 3.73 -16.94 10.85
N LEU A 505 2.71 -16.58 10.05
CA LEU A 505 2.74 -16.78 8.60
C LEU A 505 3.86 -16.00 7.92
N VAL A 506 4.07 -14.73 8.30
CA VAL A 506 5.13 -13.87 7.77
C VAL A 506 6.50 -14.44 8.12
N LYS A 507 6.74 -14.78 9.40
CA LYS A 507 8.00 -15.39 9.85
C LYS A 507 8.29 -16.70 9.14
N GLY A 508 7.28 -17.56 8.97
CA GLY A 508 7.41 -18.83 8.25
C GLY A 508 7.75 -18.64 6.77
N LEU A 509 7.26 -17.57 6.14
CA LEU A 509 7.59 -17.26 4.75
C LEU A 509 8.99 -16.64 4.61
N GLU A 510 9.35 -15.71 5.49
CA GLU A 510 10.66 -15.05 5.50
C GLU A 510 11.80 -16.04 5.83
N ASN A 511 11.55 -17.04 6.70
CA ASN A 511 12.54 -18.07 7.04
C ASN A 511 12.58 -19.26 6.05
N GLY A 512 11.81 -19.17 4.95
CA GLY A 512 11.73 -20.20 3.91
C GLY A 512 11.14 -21.54 4.37
N LEU A 513 10.31 -21.54 5.42
CA LEU A 513 9.72 -22.73 6.05
C LEU A 513 10.79 -23.74 6.48
N SER A 514 11.91 -23.26 7.00
CA SER A 514 13.10 -24.06 7.35
C SER A 514 12.88 -25.09 8.48
N GLU A 515 11.76 -24.97 9.20
CA GLU A 515 11.30 -25.92 10.23
C GLU A 515 11.10 -27.35 9.68
N VAL A 516 10.88 -27.48 8.37
CA VAL A 516 10.61 -28.75 7.68
C VAL A 516 11.87 -29.62 7.49
N GLY A 517 13.05 -29.14 7.90
CA GLY A 517 14.35 -29.82 7.66
C GLY A 517 15.10 -30.32 8.90
N LYS A 518 14.63 -30.08 10.12
CA LYS A 518 15.30 -30.59 11.34
C LYS A 518 14.72 -31.96 11.69
N ALA A 519 15.52 -33.02 11.53
CA ALA A 519 15.23 -34.27 12.22
C ALA A 519 15.32 -34.01 13.73
N PRO A 520 14.33 -34.40 14.55
CA PRO A 520 14.39 -34.15 15.98
C PRO A 520 15.55 -34.94 16.57
N SER A 521 16.54 -34.24 17.12
CA SER A 521 17.54 -34.89 17.98
C SER A 521 16.90 -35.21 19.34
N GLU A 522 17.26 -36.34 19.95
CA GLU A 522 16.67 -36.79 21.22
C GLU A 522 16.83 -35.77 22.38
N GLU A 523 17.74 -34.80 22.25
CA GLU A 523 17.95 -33.70 23.20
C GLU A 523 16.96 -32.53 23.00
N GLU A 524 16.36 -32.37 21.81
CA GLU A 524 15.35 -31.32 21.54
C GLU A 524 13.95 -31.70 22.02
N ASN A 525 13.62 -32.98 22.20
CA ASN A 525 12.34 -33.40 22.79
C ASN A 525 12.20 -32.96 24.26
N ALA A 526 13.31 -32.83 24.99
CA ALA A 526 13.31 -32.25 26.33
C ALA A 526 13.18 -30.71 26.28
N SER A 527 13.73 -30.07 25.24
CA SER A 527 13.66 -28.61 25.06
C SER A 527 12.30 -28.11 24.55
N ILE A 528 11.56 -28.94 23.81
CA ILE A 528 10.17 -28.67 23.36
C ILE A 528 9.20 -28.74 24.55
N LEU A 529 9.39 -29.71 25.46
CA LEU A 529 8.65 -29.77 26.73
C LEU A 529 9.02 -28.61 27.68
N GLU A 530 10.29 -28.18 27.69
CA GLU A 530 10.70 -27.00 28.47
C GLU A 530 10.27 -25.65 27.84
N THR A 531 10.00 -25.57 26.54
CA THR A 531 9.47 -24.35 25.90
C THR A 531 7.97 -24.19 26.09
N GLU A 532 7.23 -25.29 26.26
CA GLU A 532 5.85 -25.26 26.76
C GLU A 532 5.79 -24.76 28.22
N GLU A 533 6.78 -25.07 29.06
CA GLU A 533 6.84 -24.55 30.44
C GLU A 533 7.41 -23.13 30.56
N LYS A 534 8.30 -22.69 29.65
CA LYS A 534 8.92 -21.34 29.73
C LYS A 534 8.08 -20.22 29.09
N ASN A 535 7.15 -20.54 28.17
CA ASN A 535 6.16 -19.56 27.70
C ASN A 535 5.03 -19.30 28.70
N ASN A 536 4.90 -20.12 29.75
CA ASN A 536 3.97 -19.91 30.85
C ASN A 536 4.39 -18.82 31.85
N ASN A 537 5.60 -18.24 31.75
CA ASN A 537 6.13 -17.32 32.76
C ASN A 537 6.21 -15.84 32.34
N ASN A 538 5.68 -15.46 31.17
CA ASN A 538 5.43 -14.05 30.86
C ASN A 538 3.93 -13.75 30.92
N ILE A 539 3.35 -14.02 32.09
CA ILE A 539 2.02 -13.52 32.46
C ILE A 539 2.21 -12.02 32.76
N ILE A 540 1.91 -11.16 31.79
CA ILE A 540 1.53 -9.78 32.10
C ILE A 540 0.04 -9.84 32.40
N ILE A 541 -0.29 -9.84 33.69
CA ILE A 541 -1.65 -9.57 34.17
C ILE A 541 -2.00 -8.17 33.67
N ILE A 542 -2.96 -8.09 32.75
CA ILE A 542 -3.59 -6.82 32.43
C ILE A 542 -4.41 -6.49 33.67
N ASN A 543 -3.96 -5.51 34.46
CA ASN A 543 -4.82 -4.87 35.45
C ASN A 543 -5.95 -4.19 34.69
N ILE A 544 -7.05 -4.90 34.55
CA ILE A 544 -8.35 -4.32 34.29
C ILE A 544 -8.70 -3.57 35.57
N ASP A 545 -9.02 -2.28 35.47
CA ASP A 545 -9.53 -1.49 36.60
C ASP A 545 -10.56 -2.33 37.39
N GLU A 546 -10.33 -2.45 38.69
CA GLU A 546 -10.98 -3.38 39.62
C GLU A 546 -12.48 -3.11 39.85
N ASN A 547 -13.31 -3.06 38.80
CA ASN A 547 -14.76 -2.86 38.96
C ASN A 547 -15.67 -3.62 37.98
N GLU A 548 -15.19 -4.66 37.29
CA GLU A 548 -16.08 -5.58 36.56
C GLU A 548 -15.67 -7.05 36.80
N GLU A 549 -16.29 -7.66 37.80
CA GLU A 549 -16.21 -9.11 38.07
C GLU A 549 -16.89 -9.90 36.94
N GLY A 550 -16.12 -10.24 35.91
CA GLY A 550 -16.42 -11.33 34.99
C GLY A 550 -15.22 -12.25 34.89
N GLU A 551 -15.34 -13.52 35.30
CA GLU A 551 -14.23 -14.47 35.27
C GLU A 551 -13.95 -14.94 33.82
N TYR A 552 -12.72 -14.77 33.34
CA TYR A 552 -12.23 -15.17 32.00
C TYR A 552 -10.98 -16.07 32.11
N TRP A 553 -10.79 -17.00 31.18
CA TRP A 553 -9.56 -17.79 31.03
C TRP A 553 -8.88 -17.58 29.66
N SER A 554 -7.55 -17.58 29.64
CA SER A 554 -6.75 -17.45 28.41
C SER A 554 -6.49 -18.82 27.79
N CYS A 555 -6.67 -18.95 26.47
CA CYS A 555 -6.36 -20.20 25.78
C CYS A 555 -4.85 -20.42 25.63
N ASP A 556 -4.35 -21.58 26.05
CA ASP A 556 -2.93 -21.93 25.96
C ASP A 556 -2.39 -21.99 24.52
N ARG A 557 -3.23 -22.24 23.52
CA ARG A 557 -2.82 -22.39 22.11
C ARG A 557 -2.81 -21.09 21.31
N CYS A 558 -3.72 -20.16 21.59
CA CYS A 558 -3.84 -18.91 20.81
C CYS A 558 -3.96 -17.64 21.67
N SER A 559 -3.91 -17.78 23.00
CA SER A 559 -4.01 -16.69 23.97
C SER A 559 -5.32 -15.89 23.91
N TYR A 560 -6.36 -16.42 23.26
CA TYR A 560 -7.69 -15.80 23.23
C TYR A 560 -8.36 -15.90 24.61
N LEU A 561 -8.88 -14.78 25.11
CA LEU A 561 -9.64 -14.71 26.37
C LEU A 561 -11.06 -15.23 26.16
N ASN A 562 -11.40 -16.29 26.89
CA ASN A 562 -12.71 -16.95 26.86
C ASN A 562 -13.45 -16.66 28.15
N PRO A 563 -14.77 -16.40 28.11
CA PRO A 563 -15.58 -16.37 29.33
C PRO A 563 -15.51 -17.73 30.06
N GLU A 564 -15.46 -17.74 31.40
CA GLU A 564 -15.41 -19.00 32.19
C GLU A 564 -16.54 -19.99 31.89
N ARG A 565 -17.71 -19.50 31.49
CA ARG A 565 -18.85 -20.31 31.05
C ARG A 565 -18.57 -21.19 29.81
N VAL A 566 -17.44 -21.01 29.12
CA VAL A 566 -17.07 -21.77 27.91
C VAL A 566 -15.81 -22.58 28.19
N LEU A 567 -15.89 -23.92 28.11
CA LEU A 567 -14.77 -24.83 28.39
C LEU A 567 -13.81 -25.04 27.21
N THR A 568 -14.21 -24.64 26.01
CA THR A 568 -13.41 -24.79 24.79
C THR A 568 -13.03 -23.43 24.25
N CYS A 569 -11.79 -23.28 23.77
CA CYS A 569 -11.38 -22.02 23.19
C CYS A 569 -12.31 -21.63 22.05
N GLY A 570 -12.85 -20.41 22.11
CA GLY A 570 -13.66 -19.86 21.05
C GLY A 570 -12.89 -19.79 19.74
N MET A 571 -11.56 -19.59 19.77
CA MET A 571 -10.68 -19.39 18.60
C MET A 571 -10.03 -20.65 18.04
N CYS A 572 -9.51 -21.54 18.89
CA CYS A 572 -8.89 -22.78 18.46
C CYS A 572 -9.95 -23.86 18.21
N PHE A 573 -9.82 -24.58 17.10
CA PHE A 573 -10.63 -25.75 16.85
C PHE A 573 -9.92 -27.00 17.40
N GLU A 574 -10.65 -27.86 18.10
CA GLU A 574 -10.31 -29.27 18.29
C GLU A 574 -11.29 -30.09 17.43
N GLU A 575 -10.78 -30.81 16.43
CA GLU A 575 -11.50 -31.95 15.86
C GLU A 575 -11.21 -33.14 16.77
N ASP A 576 -12.27 -33.79 17.26
CA ASP A 576 -12.31 -35.25 17.31
C ASP A 576 -12.71 -35.78 15.92
#